data_AF-A0A453FWB7-F1
#
_entry.id   AF-A0A453FWB7-F1
#
_cell.length_a   1.000
_cell.length_b   1.000
_cell.length_c   1.000
_cell.angle_alpha   90.00
_cell.angle_beta   90.00
_cell.angle_gamma   90.00
#
_symmetry.space_group_name_H-M   'P 1'
#
loop_
_entity.id
_entity.type
_entity.pdbx_description
1 polymer ?
#
loop_
_entity_poly.entity_id
_entity_poly.type
_entity_poly.pdbx_seq_one_letter_code
_entity_poly.pdbx_strand_id
1 'polypeptide(L)'
;ADKYAMERLKLICEGILCRSLDVDSVATTLALADQHHCGNLKNACVQFILTANRMDAVLASKGYTHLKRSCPSVIVDIFERATKSRKIL
;
A
#
# COMPACT_ATOMS: atom_id res chain seq x y z
N ALA A 1 -6.25 19.13 -11.97
CA ALA A 1 -6.72 17.83 -12.50
C ALA A 1 -8.18 17.55 -12.12
N ASP A 2 -8.83 18.52 -11.47
CA ASP A 2 -10.23 18.52 -11.02
C ASP A 2 -11.28 18.58 -12.15
N LYS A 3 -10.87 18.44 -13.41
CA LYS A 3 -11.70 18.84 -14.57
C LYS A 3 -12.31 17.69 -15.37
N TYR A 4 -12.01 16.44 -15.04
CA TYR A 4 -12.52 15.29 -15.77
C TYR A 4 -12.87 14.19 -14.78
N ALA A 5 -13.95 13.45 -15.03
CA ALA A 5 -14.51 12.37 -14.21
C ALA A 5 -13.49 11.23 -13.94
N MET A 6 -12.48 11.52 -13.13
CA MET A 6 -11.28 10.73 -12.91
C MET A 6 -11.47 9.66 -11.83
N GLU A 7 -12.65 9.54 -11.21
CA GLU A 7 -12.92 8.45 -10.27
C GLU A 7 -12.91 7.09 -10.97
N ARG A 8 -13.50 6.98 -12.17
CA ARG A 8 -13.43 5.74 -12.97
C ARG A 8 -11.99 5.45 -13.41
N LEU A 9 -11.24 6.48 -13.78
CA LEU A 9 -9.85 6.32 -14.19
C LEU A 9 -8.96 5.96 -12.99
N LYS A 10 -9.22 6.55 -11.82
CA LYS A 10 -8.60 6.21 -10.54
C LYS A 10 -8.85 4.75 -10.22
N LEU A 11 -10.11 4.28 -10.23
CA LEU A 11 -10.44 2.84 -10.05
C LEU A 11 -9.73 1.91 -11.05
N ILE A 12 -9.62 2.30 -12.31
CA ILE A 12 -8.87 1.54 -13.32
C ILE A 12 -7.38 1.51 -12.98
N CYS A 13 -6.78 2.66 -12.63
CA CYS A 13 -5.40 2.76 -12.19
C CYS A 13 -5.15 1.94 -10.92
N GLU A 14 -6.05 1.99 -9.94
CA GLU A 14 -5.97 1.18 -8.71
C GLU A 14 -6.00 -0.31 -9.06
N GLY A 15 -6.85 -0.74 -9.98
CA GLY A 15 -6.93 -2.14 -10.43
C GLY A 15 -5.72 -2.62 -11.23
N ILE A 16 -5.10 -1.75 -12.04
CA ILE A 16 -3.86 -2.06 -12.77
C ILE A 16 -2.68 -2.10 -11.80
N LEU A 17 -2.55 -1.09 -10.92
CA LEU A 17 -1.51 -1.04 -9.91
C LEU A 17 -1.59 -2.25 -8.99
N CYS A 18 -2.79 -2.65 -8.58
CA CYS A 18 -3.00 -3.85 -7.75
C CYS A 18 -2.48 -5.14 -8.42
N ARG A 19 -2.54 -5.23 -9.76
CA ARG A 19 -2.00 -6.38 -10.51
C ARG A 19 -0.49 -6.27 -10.75
N SER A 20 0.07 -5.07 -10.76
CA SER A 20 1.50 -4.81 -10.89
C SER A 20 2.20 -4.58 -9.55
N LEU A 21 1.56 -4.94 -8.42
CA LEU A 21 2.19 -4.86 -7.11
C LEU A 21 3.31 -5.88 -7.03
N ASP A 22 4.52 -5.37 -6.85
CA ASP A 22 5.70 -6.15 -6.56
C ASP A 22 6.27 -5.72 -5.20
N VAL A 23 7.12 -6.54 -4.61
CA VAL A 23 7.67 -6.30 -3.26
C VAL A 23 8.45 -4.98 -3.19
N ASP A 24 9.11 -4.60 -4.29
CA ASP A 24 9.83 -3.35 -4.41
C ASP A 24 8.92 -2.14 -4.69
N SER A 25 7.80 -2.35 -5.40
CA SER A 25 6.90 -1.27 -5.84
C SER A 25 5.73 -1.01 -4.88
N VAL A 26 5.36 -1.99 -4.04
CA VAL A 26 4.21 -1.88 -3.12
C VAL A 26 4.41 -0.80 -2.07
N ALA A 27 5.64 -0.61 -1.57
CA ALA A 27 5.92 0.42 -0.58
C ALA A 27 5.76 1.84 -1.16
N THR A 28 6.25 2.07 -2.37
CA THR A 28 6.10 3.36 -3.09
C THR A 28 4.65 3.60 -3.47
N THR A 29 3.96 2.56 -3.97
CA THR A 29 2.55 2.63 -4.35
C THR A 29 1.65 2.93 -3.16
N LEU A 30 1.96 2.35 -2.00
CA LEU A 30 1.25 2.60 -0.76
C LEU A 30 1.45 4.04 -0.25
N ALA A 31 2.67 4.58 -0.37
CA ALA A 31 2.94 5.99 -0.04
C ALA A 31 2.11 6.94 -0.92
N LEU A 32 2.05 6.67 -2.23
CA LEU A 32 1.24 7.44 -3.17
C LEU A 32 -0.26 7.32 -2.86
N ALA A 33 -0.73 6.11 -2.55
CA ALA A 33 -2.13 5.89 -2.19
C ALA A 33 -2.54 6.67 -0.94
N ASP A 34 -1.65 6.76 0.05
CA ASP A 34 -1.88 7.55 1.26
C ASP A 34 -1.87 9.07 0.97
N GLN A 35 -0.90 9.55 0.19
CA GLN A 35 -0.79 10.95 -0.23
C GLN A 35 -1.99 11.44 -1.06
N HIS A 36 -2.55 10.57 -1.91
CA HIS A 36 -3.69 10.91 -2.77
C HIS A 36 -5.05 10.49 -2.18
N HIS A 37 -5.09 10.08 -0.91
CA HIS A 37 -6.30 9.61 -0.22
C HIS A 37 -7.07 8.54 -1.03
N CYS A 38 -6.33 7.60 -1.64
CA CYS A 38 -6.84 6.46 -2.40
C CYS A 38 -7.08 5.27 -1.46
N GLY A 39 -8.20 5.28 -0.74
CA GLY A 39 -8.50 4.28 0.31
C GLY A 39 -8.50 2.83 -0.18
N ASN A 40 -9.05 2.55 -1.36
CA ASN A 40 -9.11 1.21 -1.93
C ASN A 40 -7.71 0.67 -2.27
N LEU A 41 -6.89 1.48 -2.94
CA LEU A 41 -5.51 1.12 -3.27
C LEU A 41 -4.64 0.93 -2.03
N LYS A 42 -4.79 1.82 -1.03
CA LYS A 42 -4.12 1.69 0.26
C LYS A 42 -4.45 0.34 0.89
N ASN A 43 -5.74 -0.01 0.96
CA ASN A 43 -6.17 -1.28 1.56
C ASN A 43 -5.66 -2.50 0.77
N ALA A 44 -5.70 -2.46 -0.56
CA ALA A 44 -5.16 -3.52 -1.41
C ALA A 44 -3.66 -3.73 -1.22
N CYS A 45 -2.88 -2.64 -1.14
CA CYS A 45 -1.43 -2.71 -0.88
C CYS A 45 -1.15 -3.28 0.51
N VAL A 46 -1.87 -2.83 1.54
CA VAL A 46 -1.73 -3.36 2.90
C VAL A 46 -2.06 -4.86 2.93
N GLN A 47 -3.16 -5.29 2.31
CA GLN A 47 -3.52 -6.70 2.23
C GLN A 47 -2.44 -7.52 1.52
N PHE A 48 -1.91 -7.03 0.40
CA PHE A 48 -0.81 -7.70 -0.33
C PHE A 48 0.43 -7.94 0.54
N ILE A 49 0.82 -6.95 1.35
CA ILE A 49 1.95 -7.06 2.28
C ILE A 49 1.67 -8.13 3.35
N LEU A 50 0.44 -8.19 3.86
CA LEU A 50 0.02 -9.09 4.93
C LEU A 50 -0.21 -10.54 4.47
N THR A 51 -0.83 -10.76 3.30
CA THR A 51 -1.24 -12.10 2.84
C THR A 51 -0.06 -13.01 2.50
N ALA A 52 1.05 -12.47 2.03
CA ALA A 52 2.12 -13.27 1.43
C ALA A 52 3.33 -13.49 2.35
N ASN A 53 3.26 -13.12 3.64
CA ASN A 53 4.42 -13.03 4.54
C ASN A 53 5.58 -12.21 3.92
N ARG A 54 5.25 -11.31 2.99
CA ARG A 54 6.21 -10.48 2.24
C ARG A 54 6.66 -9.27 3.04
N MET A 55 6.16 -9.12 4.27
CA MET A 55 6.49 -8.00 5.15
C MET A 55 8.00 -7.86 5.35
N ASP A 56 8.73 -8.96 5.57
CA ASP A 56 10.19 -8.92 5.72
C ASP A 56 10.90 -8.45 4.44
N ALA A 57 10.41 -8.91 3.28
CA ALA A 57 10.97 -8.52 1.99
C ALA A 57 10.65 -7.05 1.65
N VAL A 58 9.47 -6.56 2.05
CA VAL A 58 9.12 -5.14 1.93
C VAL A 58 9.96 -4.30 2.89
N LEU A 59 10.18 -4.74 4.14
CA LEU A 59 11.05 -4.06 5.11
C LEU A 59 12.51 -3.95 4.61
N ALA A 60 12.96 -4.95 3.84
CA ALA A 60 14.28 -4.96 3.21
C ALA A 60 14.36 -4.13 1.92
N SER A 61 13.23 -3.69 1.34
CA SER A 61 13.23 -2.95 0.09
C SER A 61 13.58 -1.48 0.28
N LYS A 62 14.20 -0.87 -0.74
CA LYS A 62 14.51 0.57 -0.73
C LYS A 62 13.25 1.43 -0.65
N GLY A 63 12.12 0.94 -1.19
CA GLY A 63 10.83 1.61 -1.14
C GLY A 63 10.32 1.80 0.29
N TYR A 64 10.63 0.88 1.20
CA TYR A 64 10.22 1.00 2.61
C TYR A 64 10.92 2.16 3.33
N THR A 65 12.20 2.41 3.06
CA THR A 65 12.92 3.58 3.60
C THR A 65 12.24 4.89 3.20
N HIS A 66 11.74 4.99 1.97
CA HIS A 66 11.01 6.15 1.48
C HIS A 66 9.63 6.26 2.14
N LEU A 67 8.91 5.14 2.24
CA LEU A 67 7.62 5.06 2.93
C LEU A 67 7.74 5.52 4.39
N LYS A 68 8.81 5.12 5.08
CA LYS A 68 9.07 5.51 6.48
C LYS A 68 9.25 7.00 6.69
N ARG A 69 9.86 7.69 5.71
CA ARG A 69 10.03 9.15 5.77
C ARG A 69 8.76 9.89 5.34
N SER A 70 8.07 9.38 4.33
CA SER A 70 6.93 10.08 3.71
C SER A 70 5.64 9.91 4.51
N CYS A 71 5.37 8.70 5.00
CA CYS A 71 4.09 8.32 5.60
C CYS A 71 4.30 7.36 6.80
N PRO A 72 4.83 7.84 7.94
CA PRO A 72 5.09 6.99 9.09
C PRO A 72 3.82 6.38 9.72
N SER A 73 2.68 7.08 9.62
CA SER A 73 1.36 6.60 10.10
C SER A 73 0.89 5.33 9.37
N VAL A 74 1.22 5.20 8.08
CA VAL A 74 0.85 4.03 7.27
C VAL A 74 1.60 2.79 7.71
N ILE A 75 2.85 2.94 8.13
CA ILE A 75 3.64 1.83 8.67
C ILE A 75 3.00 1.33 9.96
N VAL A 76 2.61 2.24 10.86
CA VAL A 76 1.93 1.87 12.10
C VAL A 76 0.63 1.10 11.78
N ASP A 77 -0.17 1.56 10.82
CA ASP A 77 -1.40 0.87 10.39
C ASP A 77 -1.10 -0.55 9.83
N ILE A 78 -0.05 -0.71 9.02
CA ILE A 78 0.38 -2.04 8.53
C ILE A 78 0.75 -2.95 9.70
N PHE A 79 1.59 -2.48 10.63
CA PHE A 79 2.03 -3.29 11.78
C PHE A 79 0.87 -3.62 12.74
N GLU A 80 -0.04 -2.68 12.98
CA GLU A 80 -1.24 -2.90 13.79
C GLU A 80 -2.15 -3.96 13.15
N ARG A 81 -2.35 -3.89 11.84
CA ARG A 81 -3.11 -4.92 11.10
C ARG A 81 -2.36 -6.26 11.07
N ALA A 82 -1.04 -6.27 10.88
CA ALA A 82 -0.22 -7.49 10.89
C ALA A 82 -0.28 -8.22 12.24
N THR A 83 -0.29 -7.48 13.34
CA THR A 83 -0.40 -8.03 14.70
C THR A 83 -1.81 -8.48 15.03
N LYS A 84 -2.85 -7.79 14.53
CA LYS A 84 -4.25 -8.25 14.63
C LYS A 84 -4.49 -9.53 13.82
N SER A 85 -4.00 -9.61 12.58
CA SER A 85 -4.15 -10.79 11.72
C SER A 85 -3.47 -12.04 12.32
N ARG A 86 -2.34 -11.88 13.03
CA ARG A 86 -1.65 -12.97 13.74
C ARG A 86 -2.38 -13.49 14.98
N LYS A 87 -3.36 -12.76 15.53
CA LYS A 87 -4.19 -13.23 16.65
C LYS A 87 -5.38 -14.09 16.22
N ILE A 88 -5.60 -14.27 14.91
CA ILE A 88 -6.76 -14.98 14.34
C ILE A 88 -6.37 -16.37 13.78
N LEU A 89 -5.07 -16.71 13.81
CA LEU A 89 -4.54 -18.07 13.63
C LEU A 89 -4.11 -18.63 14.98
#